data_AF-A0A7W0KAE9-F1
#
_entry.id   AF-A0A7W0KAE9-F1
#
_cell.length_a   1.000
_cell.length_b   1.000
_cell.length_c   1.000
_cell.angle_alpha   90.00
_cell.angle_beta   90.00
_cell.angle_gamma   90.00
#
_symmetry.space_group_name_H-M   'P 1'
#
loop_
_entity.id
_entity.type
_entity.pdbx_description
1 polymer ?
#
loop_
_entity_poly.entity_id
_entity_poly.type
_entity_poly.pdbx_seq_one_letter_code
_entity_poly.pdbx_strand_id
1 'polypeptide(L)'
;MQKEHPGAIALTSIGCGADANPSERGSVEIATRQGRQIATEVARLLTSGLTPLSAPIATTLRRIDLPFDTHPTRAQWEATARQLDAAGHHARVNLARLDRGEQLQTALSYPIQTWNFSDQLAMVFLPGEVVVDYSLRLKREFDRNRIWINAYSNDVPCYIPSERILKEGGY
;
A
#
# COMPACT_ATOMS: atom_id res chain seq x y z
N MET A 1 -10.16 -23.02 2.53
CA MET A 1 -11.17 -21.93 2.56
C MET A 1 -12.32 -22.20 1.59
N GLN A 2 -12.41 -21.66 0.36
CA GLN A 2 -13.66 -21.80 -0.45
C GLN A 2 -14.06 -23.26 -0.75
N LYS A 3 -13.09 -24.16 -0.97
CA LYS A 3 -13.35 -25.60 -1.13
C LYS A 3 -13.96 -26.25 0.12
N GLU A 4 -13.63 -25.73 1.29
CA GLU A 4 -14.09 -26.22 2.60
C GLU A 4 -15.36 -25.49 3.07
N HIS A 5 -15.71 -24.36 2.43
CA HIS A 5 -16.87 -23.53 2.74
C HIS A 5 -17.67 -23.20 1.47
N PRO A 6 -18.49 -24.13 0.95
CA PRO A 6 -19.31 -23.90 -0.23
C PRO A 6 -20.18 -22.65 -0.09
N GLY A 7 -20.23 -21.82 -1.13
CA GLY A 7 -20.95 -20.55 -1.13
C GLY A 7 -20.17 -19.36 -0.54
N ALA A 8 -19.03 -19.59 0.12
CA ALA A 8 -18.16 -18.51 0.57
C ALA A 8 -17.30 -17.97 -0.58
N ILE A 9 -17.12 -16.64 -0.61
CA ILE A 9 -16.11 -15.97 -1.43
C ILE A 9 -14.97 -15.55 -0.51
N ALA A 10 -13.75 -16.00 -0.81
CA ALA A 10 -12.54 -15.64 -0.07
C ALA A 10 -11.73 -14.62 -0.87
N LEU A 11 -11.46 -13.48 -0.26
CA LEU A 11 -10.63 -12.43 -0.83
C LEU A 11 -9.38 -12.26 0.04
N THR A 12 -8.21 -12.21 -0.59
CA THR A 12 -6.94 -11.96 0.09
C THR A 12 -6.52 -10.53 -0.19
N SER A 13 -6.30 -9.76 0.87
CA SER A 13 -5.78 -8.39 0.83
C SER A 13 -4.34 -8.35 1.33
N ILE A 14 -3.50 -7.50 0.74
CA ILE A 14 -2.06 -7.44 1.06
C ILE A 14 -1.80 -6.60 2.33
N GLY A 15 -2.67 -5.64 2.67
CA GLY A 15 -2.38 -4.71 3.77
C GLY A 15 -1.27 -3.72 3.40
N CYS A 16 -0.63 -3.12 4.41
CA CYS A 16 0.60 -2.34 4.22
C CYS A 16 1.82 -3.27 4.22
N GLY A 17 2.04 -3.96 3.11
CA GLY A 17 3.04 -5.03 2.98
C GLY A 17 4.24 -4.70 2.09
N ALA A 18 4.46 -3.44 1.74
CA ALA A 18 5.46 -3.07 0.73
C ALA A 18 6.91 -3.37 1.14
N ASP A 19 7.18 -3.50 2.43
CA ASP A 19 8.45 -3.94 3.03
C ASP A 19 8.36 -5.35 3.66
N ALA A 20 7.26 -6.07 3.41
CA ALA A 20 6.99 -7.40 3.95
C ALA A 20 7.11 -8.49 2.89
N ASN A 21 8.31 -9.01 2.75
CA ASN A 21 8.62 -10.09 1.82
C ASN A 21 8.16 -11.46 2.36
N PRO A 22 7.63 -12.37 1.52
CA PRO A 22 7.46 -13.78 1.90
C PRO A 22 8.77 -14.41 2.38
N SER A 23 8.70 -15.36 3.31
CA SER A 23 9.89 -16.05 3.84
C SER A 23 10.64 -16.86 2.78
N GLU A 24 9.89 -17.36 1.79
CA GLU A 24 10.38 -18.14 0.65
C GLU A 24 9.65 -17.67 -0.62
N ARG A 25 10.30 -17.77 -1.78
CA ARG A 25 9.76 -17.31 -3.08
C ARG A 25 10.33 -18.15 -4.23
N GLY A 26 9.66 -18.10 -5.39
CA GLY A 26 10.19 -18.62 -6.66
C GLY A 26 9.57 -19.91 -7.19
N SER A 27 8.52 -20.46 -6.56
CA SER A 27 7.82 -21.64 -7.09
C SER A 27 6.32 -21.66 -6.75
N VAL A 28 5.55 -22.39 -7.57
CA VAL A 28 4.10 -22.60 -7.34
C VAL A 28 3.86 -23.42 -6.08
N GLU A 29 4.75 -24.35 -5.76
CA GLU A 29 4.70 -25.17 -4.55
C GLU A 29 4.83 -24.30 -3.29
N ILE A 30 5.77 -23.34 -3.30
CA ILE A 30 5.94 -22.37 -2.21
C ILE A 30 4.67 -21.52 -2.05
N ALA A 31 4.14 -20.96 -3.15
CA ALA A 31 2.92 -20.16 -3.12
C ALA A 31 1.71 -20.97 -2.62
N THR A 32 1.58 -22.23 -3.05
CA THR A 32 0.52 -23.14 -2.59
C THR A 32 0.63 -23.42 -1.09
N ARG A 33 1.85 -23.67 -0.59
CA ARG A 33 2.10 -23.92 0.83
C ARG A 33 1.79 -22.70 1.69
N GLN A 34 2.27 -21.51 1.30
CA GLN A 34 2.00 -20.26 2.03
C GLN A 34 0.51 -19.88 1.97
N GLY A 35 -0.15 -20.06 0.82
CA GLY A 35 -1.59 -19.88 0.71
C GLY A 35 -2.40 -20.82 1.62
N ARG A 36 -1.95 -22.07 1.80
CA ARG A 36 -2.54 -22.99 2.78
C ARG A 36 -2.37 -22.52 4.22
N GLN A 37 -1.22 -21.93 4.57
CA GLN A 37 -1.00 -21.37 5.91
C GLN A 37 -2.04 -20.27 6.22
N ILE A 38 -2.28 -19.35 5.27
CA ILE A 38 -3.32 -18.33 5.39
C ILE A 38 -4.70 -18.98 5.55
N ALA A 39 -5.03 -19.97 4.70
CA ALA A 39 -6.32 -20.64 4.76
C ALA A 39 -6.55 -21.39 6.08
N THR A 40 -5.52 -22.04 6.63
CA THR A 40 -5.57 -22.72 7.93
C THR A 40 -5.82 -21.73 9.05
N GLU A 41 -5.15 -20.58 9.05
CA GLU A 41 -5.35 -19.56 10.08
C GLU A 41 -6.74 -18.94 10.00
N VAL A 42 -7.25 -18.67 8.79
CA VAL A 42 -8.64 -18.23 8.61
C VAL A 42 -9.63 -19.28 9.13
N ALA A 43 -9.43 -20.56 8.81
CA ALA A 43 -10.29 -21.64 9.30
C ALA A 43 -10.27 -21.73 10.84
N ARG A 44 -9.11 -21.54 11.47
CA ARG A 44 -8.97 -21.48 12.93
C ARG A 44 -9.72 -20.28 13.52
N LEU A 45 -9.65 -19.10 12.91
CA LEU A 45 -10.35 -17.91 13.39
C LEU A 45 -11.88 -18.00 13.22
N LEU A 46 -12.35 -18.71 12.20
CA LEU A 46 -13.79 -18.95 12.02
C LEU A 46 -14.41 -19.76 13.18
N THR A 47 -13.62 -20.50 13.96
CA THR A 47 -14.12 -21.25 15.13
C THR A 47 -14.06 -20.47 16.44
N SER A 48 -13.36 -19.32 16.50
CA SER A 48 -13.20 -18.54 17.74
C SER A 48 -14.38 -17.61 18.06
N GLY A 49 -15.44 -17.65 17.25
CA GLY A 49 -16.55 -16.68 17.32
C GLY A 49 -16.22 -15.41 16.55
N LEU A 50 -17.21 -14.92 15.80
CA LEU A 50 -17.11 -13.68 15.01
C LEU A 50 -18.00 -12.62 15.64
N THR A 51 -17.58 -11.36 15.57
CA THR A 51 -18.40 -10.23 16.02
C THR A 51 -19.24 -9.72 14.85
N PRO A 52 -20.59 -9.77 14.93
CA PRO A 52 -21.43 -9.21 13.88
C PRO A 52 -21.24 -7.68 13.78
N LEU A 53 -21.17 -7.18 12.55
CA LEU A 53 -21.26 -5.74 12.26
C LEU A 53 -22.71 -5.42 11.91
N SER A 54 -23.39 -4.70 12.81
CA SER A 54 -24.80 -4.34 12.68
C SER A 54 -25.02 -2.85 12.43
N ALA A 55 -23.99 -2.03 12.64
CA ALA A 55 -24.05 -0.60 12.38
C ALA A 55 -24.10 -0.31 10.87
N PRO A 56 -24.81 0.75 10.45
CA PRO A 56 -24.74 1.22 9.08
C PRO A 56 -23.31 1.67 8.74
N ILE A 57 -22.93 1.48 7.48
CA ILE A 57 -21.63 1.91 6.97
C ILE A 57 -21.66 3.41 6.65
N ALA A 58 -20.69 4.15 7.18
CA ALA A 58 -20.37 5.51 6.77
C ALA A 58 -19.07 5.49 5.97
N THR A 59 -19.08 6.05 4.76
CA THR A 59 -17.89 6.09 3.91
C THR A 59 -17.41 7.52 3.71
N THR A 60 -16.10 7.70 3.61
CA THR A 60 -15.50 8.99 3.27
C THR A 60 -14.35 8.77 2.31
N LEU A 61 -14.28 9.59 1.27
CA LEU A 61 -13.12 9.69 0.39
C LEU A 61 -12.58 11.11 0.48
N ARG A 62 -11.32 11.25 0.84
CA ARG A 62 -10.63 12.54 0.90
C ARG A 62 -9.34 12.45 0.12
N ARG A 63 -9.06 13.46 -0.69
CA ARG A 63 -7.74 13.65 -1.30
C ARG A 63 -6.90 14.57 -0.42
N ILE A 64 -5.65 14.19 -0.23
CA ILE A 64 -4.62 15.06 0.33
C ILE A 64 -3.53 15.24 -0.72
N ASP A 65 -2.92 16.41 -0.76
CA ASP A 65 -1.77 16.63 -1.64
C ASP A 65 -0.49 16.30 -0.86
N LEU A 66 0.26 15.34 -1.38
CA LEU A 66 1.59 15.00 -0.88
C LEU A 66 2.63 15.77 -1.71
N PRO A 67 3.21 16.86 -1.17
CA PRO A 67 4.21 17.61 -1.90
C PRO A 67 5.44 16.74 -2.14
N PHE A 68 5.98 16.81 -3.35
CA PHE A 68 7.28 16.22 -3.63
C PHE A 68 8.38 17.09 -3.05
N ASP A 69 9.53 16.46 -2.79
CA ASP A 69 10.73 17.19 -2.42
C ASP A 69 11.23 18.03 -3.60
N THR A 70 12.20 18.89 -3.31
CA THR A 70 12.86 19.76 -4.27
C THR A 70 13.36 18.94 -5.46
N HIS A 71 12.87 19.28 -6.66
CA HIS A 71 13.32 18.61 -7.87
C HIS A 71 14.82 18.82 -8.13
N PRO A 72 15.51 17.83 -8.69
CA PRO A 72 16.85 18.05 -9.22
C PRO A 72 16.85 19.17 -10.25
N THR A 73 17.91 19.97 -10.23
CA THR A 73 18.16 20.97 -11.26
C THR A 73 18.37 20.31 -12.63
N ARG A 74 18.20 21.07 -13.72
CA ARG A 74 18.49 20.56 -15.07
C ARG A 74 19.91 19.98 -15.18
N ALA A 75 20.92 20.64 -14.61
CA ALA A 75 22.29 20.16 -14.63
C ALA A 75 22.47 18.83 -13.88
N GLN A 76 21.78 18.66 -12.74
CA GLN A 76 21.75 17.38 -12.03
C GLN A 76 21.07 16.29 -12.85
N TRP A 77 19.94 16.60 -13.50
CA TRP A 77 19.30 15.67 -14.42
C TRP A 77 20.18 15.28 -15.60
N GLU A 78 20.90 16.23 -16.21
CA GLU A 78 21.83 15.95 -17.31
C GLU A 78 23.00 15.05 -16.87
N ALA A 79 23.46 15.20 -15.63
CA ALA A 79 24.45 14.31 -15.04
C ALA A 79 23.89 12.89 -14.83
N THR A 80 22.72 12.76 -14.19
CA THR A 80 22.04 11.47 -13.97
C THR A 80 21.67 10.78 -15.29
N ALA A 81 21.27 11.54 -16.32
CA ALA A 81 20.89 11.03 -17.63
C ALA A 81 22.00 10.26 -18.37
N ARG A 82 23.26 10.38 -17.92
CA ARG A 82 24.40 9.61 -18.43
C ARG A 82 24.43 8.17 -17.91
N GLN A 83 23.68 7.86 -16.84
CA GLN A 83 23.56 6.51 -16.33
C GLN A 83 22.72 5.63 -17.27
N LEU A 84 23.06 4.34 -17.34
CA LEU A 84 22.39 3.36 -18.20
C LEU A 84 21.32 2.53 -17.47
N ASP A 85 20.99 2.94 -16.24
CA ASP A 85 20.01 2.29 -15.37
C ASP A 85 18.65 3.01 -15.39
N ALA A 86 17.76 2.61 -14.49
CA ALA A 86 16.43 3.20 -14.32
C ALA A 86 16.49 4.69 -13.95
N ALA A 87 17.46 5.11 -13.12
CA ALA A 87 17.64 6.50 -12.74
C ALA A 87 18.01 7.36 -13.95
N GLY A 88 18.94 6.88 -14.78
CA GLY A 88 19.29 7.54 -16.03
C GLY A 88 18.12 7.63 -17.02
N HIS A 89 17.31 6.57 -17.13
CA HIS A 89 16.09 6.61 -17.95
C HIS A 89 15.10 7.67 -17.43
N HIS A 90 14.81 7.67 -16.13
CA HIS A 90 13.93 8.65 -15.48
C HIS A 90 14.41 10.09 -15.71
N ALA A 91 15.72 10.34 -15.61
CA ALA A 91 16.32 11.63 -15.89
C ALA A 91 16.09 12.10 -17.34
N ARG A 92 16.33 11.23 -18.32
CA ARG A 92 16.12 11.53 -19.74
C ARG A 92 14.65 11.83 -20.05
N VAL A 93 13.72 11.09 -19.45
CA VAL A 93 12.27 11.31 -19.62
C VAL A 93 11.86 12.69 -19.09
N ASN A 94 12.34 13.09 -17.91
CA ASN A 94 12.02 14.40 -17.34
C ASN A 94 12.72 15.56 -18.06
N LEU A 95 13.95 15.38 -18.54
CA LEU A 95 14.60 16.38 -19.41
C LEU A 95 13.80 16.61 -20.69
N ALA A 96 13.37 15.54 -21.36
CA ALA A 96 12.55 15.66 -22.55
C ALA A 96 11.20 16.35 -22.30
N ARG A 97 10.59 16.16 -21.11
CA ARG A 97 9.40 16.92 -20.68
C ARG A 97 9.70 18.42 -20.57
N LEU A 98 10.79 18.76 -19.87
CA LEU A 98 11.23 20.14 -19.71
C LEU A 98 11.59 20.80 -21.05
N ASP A 99 12.22 20.07 -21.98
CA ASP A 99 12.54 20.57 -23.33
C ASP A 99 11.28 20.92 -24.14
N ARG A 100 10.13 20.29 -23.84
CA ARG A 100 8.83 20.64 -24.42
C ARG A 100 8.12 21.79 -23.70
N GLY A 101 8.74 22.38 -22.67
CA GLY A 101 8.13 23.45 -21.86
C GLY A 101 7.07 22.95 -20.86
N GLU A 102 6.98 21.64 -20.63
CA GLU A 102 6.09 21.06 -19.63
C GLU A 102 6.68 21.24 -18.22
N GLN A 103 5.80 21.32 -17.21
CA GLN A 103 6.20 21.37 -15.81
C GLN A 103 6.32 19.97 -15.23
N LEU A 104 7.23 19.79 -14.27
CA LEU A 104 7.28 18.57 -13.46
C LEU A 104 6.12 18.58 -12.47
N GLN A 105 5.58 17.39 -12.19
CA GLN A 105 4.59 17.22 -11.12
C GLN A 105 5.25 17.57 -9.79
N THR A 106 4.66 18.49 -9.03
CA THR A 106 5.20 18.97 -7.74
C THR A 106 4.51 18.38 -6.52
N ALA A 107 3.39 17.69 -6.71
CA ALA A 107 2.65 17.01 -5.66
C ALA A 107 1.90 15.80 -6.20
N LEU A 108 1.63 14.83 -5.33
CA LEU A 108 0.77 13.68 -5.59
C LEU A 108 -0.58 13.88 -4.88
N SER A 109 -1.67 13.97 -5.64
CA SER A 109 -3.02 13.92 -5.09
C SER A 109 -3.31 12.49 -4.61
N TYR A 110 -3.29 12.26 -3.31
CA TYR A 110 -3.37 10.96 -2.66
C TYR A 110 -4.77 10.70 -2.08
N PRO A 111 -5.60 9.84 -2.71
CA PRO A 111 -6.95 9.54 -2.24
C PRO A 111 -6.96 8.55 -1.08
N ILE A 112 -7.38 8.99 0.11
CA ILE A 112 -7.63 8.11 1.27
C ILE A 112 -9.12 7.86 1.39
N GLN A 113 -9.50 6.58 1.42
CA GLN A 113 -10.88 6.17 1.66
C GLN A 113 -11.00 5.48 3.02
N THR A 114 -12.09 5.74 3.73
CA THR A 114 -12.42 5.05 4.97
C THR A 114 -13.85 4.54 4.95
N TRP A 115 -14.06 3.36 5.51
CA TRP A 115 -15.39 2.80 5.80
C TRP A 115 -15.49 2.58 7.31
N ASN A 116 -16.50 3.17 7.94
CA ASN A 116 -16.71 3.09 9.38
C ASN A 116 -18.07 2.46 9.67
N PHE A 117 -18.07 1.40 10.48
CA PHE A 117 -19.25 0.75 11.02
C PHE A 117 -19.45 1.23 12.46
N SER A 118 -19.75 2.51 12.63
CA SER A 118 -19.81 3.18 13.94
C SER A 118 -18.52 2.90 14.76
N ASP A 119 -18.67 2.42 15.97
CA ASP A 119 -17.68 1.98 16.93
C ASP A 119 -17.42 0.46 16.85
N GLN A 120 -17.80 -0.23 15.77
CA GLN A 120 -17.56 -1.67 15.62
C GLN A 120 -16.30 -1.97 14.79
N LEU A 121 -16.12 -1.26 13.67
CA LEU A 121 -14.99 -1.44 12.78
C LEU A 121 -14.71 -0.18 11.96
N ALA A 122 -13.45 0.17 11.82
CA ALA A 122 -12.94 1.14 10.86
C ALA A 122 -12.04 0.42 9.85
N MET A 123 -12.28 0.66 8.57
CA MET A 123 -11.45 0.20 7.46
C MET A 123 -10.80 1.40 6.80
N VAL A 124 -9.49 1.34 6.58
CA VAL A 124 -8.70 2.40 5.94
C VAL A 124 -8.08 1.84 4.66
N PHE A 125 -8.31 2.55 3.56
CA PHE A 125 -7.84 2.18 2.22
C PHE A 125 -6.82 3.22 1.76
N LEU A 126 -5.61 2.76 1.50
CA LEU A 126 -4.47 3.57 1.13
C LEU A 126 -4.01 3.20 -0.30
N PRO A 127 -3.74 4.17 -1.17
CA PRO A 127 -3.19 3.91 -2.50
C PRO A 127 -1.68 3.66 -2.45
N GLY A 128 -1.19 2.89 -3.43
CA GLY A 128 0.23 2.60 -3.59
C GLY A 128 0.76 1.47 -2.72
N GLU A 129 2.08 1.29 -2.78
CA GLU A 129 2.81 0.26 -2.06
C GLU A 129 3.21 0.80 -0.69
N VAL A 130 2.32 0.66 0.30
CA VAL A 130 2.50 1.26 1.63
C VAL A 130 3.26 0.33 2.58
N VAL A 131 4.26 0.85 3.28
CA VAL A 131 5.06 0.10 4.26
C VAL A 131 4.33 -0.17 5.58
N VAL A 132 4.76 -1.20 6.31
CA VAL A 132 4.12 -1.69 7.54
C VAL A 132 4.02 -0.65 8.64
N ASP A 133 4.94 0.33 8.67
CA ASP A 133 4.96 1.40 9.67
C ASP A 133 3.63 2.16 9.75
N TYR A 134 2.94 2.39 8.62
CA TYR A 134 1.63 3.05 8.61
C TYR A 134 0.56 2.20 9.31
N SER A 135 0.52 0.90 9.03
CA SER A 135 -0.41 -0.02 9.68
C SER A 135 -0.15 -0.11 11.20
N LEU A 136 1.13 -0.16 11.60
CA LEU A 136 1.51 -0.18 13.00
C LEU A 136 1.17 1.12 13.72
N ARG A 137 1.41 2.27 13.09
CA ARG A 137 1.09 3.59 13.65
C ARG A 137 -0.42 3.76 13.83
N LEU A 138 -1.21 3.45 12.80
CA LEU A 138 -2.67 3.53 12.88
C LEU A 138 -3.22 2.61 13.97
N LYS A 139 -2.70 1.40 14.15
CA LYS A 139 -3.08 0.50 15.26
C LYS A 139 -2.61 0.97 16.66
N ARG A 140 -1.66 1.90 16.75
CA ARG A 140 -1.26 2.51 18.03
C ARG A 140 -2.10 3.73 18.36
N GLU A 141 -2.42 4.55 17.36
CA GLU A 141 -3.21 5.77 17.51
C GLU A 141 -4.71 5.50 17.62
N PHE A 142 -5.19 4.42 17.00
CA PHE A 142 -6.57 3.95 17.05
C PHE A 142 -6.69 2.60 17.76
N ASP A 143 -7.93 2.15 17.96
CA ASP A 143 -8.20 0.84 18.55
C ASP A 143 -7.78 -0.29 17.60
N ARG A 144 -6.66 -0.94 17.91
CA ARG A 144 -6.09 -2.06 17.14
C ARG A 144 -7.05 -3.22 16.90
N ASN A 145 -8.05 -3.42 17.75
CA ASN A 145 -9.00 -4.52 17.62
C ASN A 145 -10.15 -4.17 16.66
N ARG A 146 -10.30 -2.89 16.32
CA ARG A 146 -11.38 -2.36 15.48
C ARG A 146 -10.88 -1.58 14.27
N ILE A 147 -9.61 -1.70 13.91
CA ILE A 147 -9.06 -1.05 12.72
C ILE A 147 -8.42 -2.08 11.77
N TRP A 148 -8.82 -2.01 10.51
CA TRP A 148 -8.27 -2.79 9.42
C TRP A 148 -7.75 -1.85 8.34
N ILE A 149 -6.52 -2.09 7.87
CA ILE A 149 -5.83 -1.20 6.92
C ILE A 149 -5.43 -2.01 5.70
N ASN A 150 -5.74 -1.50 4.51
CA ASN A 150 -5.34 -2.09 3.24
C ASN A 150 -4.66 -1.07 2.33
N ALA A 151 -3.53 -1.46 1.73
CA ALA A 151 -2.87 -0.69 0.69
C ALA A 151 -3.39 -1.10 -0.70
N TYR A 152 -2.73 -0.64 -1.79
CA TYR A 152 -3.11 -0.95 -3.18
C TYR A 152 -4.60 -0.69 -3.48
N SER A 153 -5.18 0.32 -2.82
CA SER A 153 -6.61 0.61 -2.91
C SER A 153 -6.84 1.92 -3.66
N ASN A 154 -7.76 1.91 -4.62
CA ASN A 154 -8.19 3.06 -5.44
C ASN A 154 -7.14 3.65 -6.40
N ASP A 155 -5.85 3.57 -6.11
CA ASP A 155 -4.75 4.06 -6.95
C ASP A 155 -3.41 3.36 -6.62
N VAL A 156 -2.42 3.45 -7.51
CA VAL A 156 -1.07 2.87 -7.35
C VAL A 156 0.02 3.85 -7.83
N PRO A 157 0.22 4.97 -7.12
CA PRO A 157 1.13 6.01 -7.57
C PRO A 157 2.61 5.61 -7.50
N CYS A 158 3.02 4.95 -6.41
CA CYS A 158 4.40 4.55 -6.15
C CYS A 158 4.49 3.78 -4.82
N TYR A 159 5.73 3.51 -4.39
CA TYR A 159 6.07 3.16 -3.03
C TYR A 159 5.81 4.32 -2.06
N ILE A 160 5.21 4.04 -0.91
CA ILE A 160 4.89 5.02 0.13
C ILE A 160 5.71 4.69 1.38
N PRO A 161 6.94 5.23 1.49
CA PRO A 161 7.81 4.95 2.63
C PRO A 161 7.36 5.71 3.87
N SER A 162 7.75 5.22 5.04
CA SER A 162 7.79 6.02 6.26
C SER A 162 9.05 6.87 6.28
N GLU A 163 9.11 7.90 7.14
CA GLU A 163 10.34 8.67 7.33
C GLU A 163 11.55 7.79 7.72
N ARG A 164 11.29 6.70 8.45
CA ARG A 164 12.33 5.74 8.83
C ARG A 164 12.88 5.03 7.59
N ILE A 165 12.01 4.43 6.78
CA ILE A 165 12.40 3.72 5.55
C ILE A 165 13.09 4.67 4.56
N LEU A 166 12.61 5.91 4.44
CA LEU A 166 13.22 6.93 3.58
C LEU A 166 14.67 7.24 4.02
N LYS A 167 14.93 7.35 5.33
CA LYS A 167 16.27 7.60 5.89
C LYS A 167 17.21 6.40 5.75
N GLU A 168 16.69 5.19 5.73
CA GLU A 168 17.46 3.95 5.56
C GLU A 168 17.96 3.76 4.11
N GLY A 169 17.66 4.70 3.20
CA GLY A 169 17.96 4.56 1.78
C GLY A 169 17.02 3.56 1.10
N GLY A 170 15.80 3.45 1.61
CA GLY A 170 14.74 2.64 1.01
C GLY A 170 14.51 2.95 -0.47
N TYR A 171 13.80 2.02 -1.13
CA TYR A 171 13.65 1.91 -2.58
C TYR A 171 13.28 3.22 -3.31
#